data_AF-A0A6B0GPC1-F1
#
_entry.id   AF-A0A6B0GPC1-F1
#
_cell.length_a   1.000
_cell.length_b   1.000
_cell.length_c   1.000
_cell.angle_alpha   90.00
_cell.angle_beta   90.00
_cell.angle_gamma   90.00
#
_symmetry.space_group_name_H-M   'P 1'
#
loop_
_entity.id
_entity.type
_entity.pdbx_description
1 polymer ?
#
loop_
_entity_poly.entity_id
_entity_poly.type
_entity_poly.pdbx_seq_one_letter_code
_entity_poly.pdbx_strand_id
1 'polypeptide(L)'
;MTEETHPDYPWAARELVIDHADERFREKLDEHGSGKNWLGDNPAWHADDAAEKLNEAADALEAGHTKTAVVRFGDALNRMAMATEIATLGLIDDE
;
A
#
# COMPACT_ATOMS: atom_id res chain seq x y z
N MET A 1 -19.58 -22.49 -19.62
CA MET A 1 -19.28 -21.93 -18.29
C MET A 1 -19.41 -20.44 -18.45
N THR A 2 -20.50 -19.86 -17.95
CA THR A 2 -20.70 -18.41 -17.98
C THR A 2 -19.89 -17.84 -16.83
N GLU A 3 -18.89 -17.01 -17.12
CA GLU A 3 -18.27 -16.15 -16.12
C GLU A 3 -19.36 -15.33 -15.46
N GLU A 4 -19.60 -15.61 -14.19
CA GLU A 4 -20.46 -14.81 -13.35
C GLU A 4 -19.70 -13.53 -13.01
N THR A 5 -19.80 -12.53 -13.89
CA THR A 5 -19.35 -11.17 -13.58
C THR A 5 -20.23 -10.65 -12.46
N HIS A 6 -19.74 -10.68 -11.22
CA HIS A 6 -20.39 -10.04 -10.07
C HIS A 6 -20.38 -8.51 -10.28
N PRO A 7 -21.50 -7.87 -10.66
CA PRO A 7 -21.53 -6.45 -11.00
C PRO A 7 -21.55 -5.54 -9.75
N ASP A 8 -21.65 -6.12 -8.55
CA ASP A 8 -22.03 -5.40 -7.34
C ASP A 8 -20.95 -5.39 -6.24
N TYR A 9 -19.78 -6.02 -6.47
CA TYR A 9 -18.64 -5.83 -5.58
C TYR A 9 -17.99 -4.48 -5.93
N PRO A 10 -17.55 -3.66 -4.95
CA PRO A 10 -17.02 -2.32 -5.23
C PRO A 10 -15.60 -2.38 -5.83
N TRP A 11 -15.47 -3.00 -7.01
CA TRP A 11 -14.23 -3.12 -7.78
C TRP A 11 -13.60 -1.75 -8.04
N ALA A 12 -14.42 -0.74 -8.35
CA ALA A 12 -13.94 0.64 -8.53
C ALA A 12 -13.25 1.20 -7.27
N ALA A 13 -13.74 0.90 -6.07
CA ALA A 13 -13.11 1.36 -4.83
C ALA A 13 -11.81 0.60 -4.55
N ARG A 14 -11.77 -0.70 -4.85
CA ARG A 14 -10.55 -1.52 -4.77
C ARG A 14 -9.48 -1.02 -5.74
N GLU A 15 -9.85 -0.75 -6.99
CA GLU A 15 -8.93 -0.25 -8.03
C GLU A 15 -8.33 1.09 -7.62
N LEU A 16 -9.13 2.03 -7.11
CA LEU A 16 -8.61 3.32 -6.62
C LEU A 16 -7.55 3.18 -5.52
N VAL A 17 -7.73 2.24 -4.59
CA VAL A 17 -6.74 1.98 -3.52
C VAL A 17 -5.47 1.36 -4.09
N ILE A 18 -5.59 0.41 -5.02
CA ILE A 18 -4.45 -0.25 -5.68
C ILE A 18 -3.67 0.75 -6.54
N ASP A 19 -4.36 1.52 -7.37
CA ASP A 19 -3.76 2.52 -8.25
C ASP A 19 -3.01 3.58 -7.46
N HIS A 20 -3.59 4.07 -6.35
CA HIS A 20 -2.90 5.00 -5.45
C HIS A 20 -1.66 4.35 -4.83
N ALA A 21 -1.75 3.10 -4.37
CA ALA A 21 -0.61 2.41 -3.78
C ALA A 21 0.55 2.21 -4.78
N ASP A 22 0.23 1.90 -6.04
CA ASP A 22 1.19 1.75 -7.15
C ASP A 22 1.78 3.10 -7.57
N GLU A 23 0.97 4.15 -7.66
CA GLU A 23 1.43 5.53 -7.91
C GLU A 23 2.48 5.93 -6.86
N ARG A 24 2.18 5.76 -5.57
CA ARG A 24 3.12 6.07 -4.48
C ARG A 24 4.40 5.24 -4.56
N PHE A 25 4.31 3.98 -4.99
CA PHE A 25 5.48 3.12 -5.17
C PHE A 25 6.36 3.64 -6.30
N ARG A 26 5.76 4.00 -7.44
CA ARG A 26 6.46 4.55 -8.60
C ARG A 26 7.06 5.91 -8.32
N GLU A 27 6.37 6.79 -7.60
CA GLU A 27 6.91 8.08 -7.15
C GLU A 27 8.19 7.88 -6.34
N LYS A 28 8.20 6.90 -5.43
CA LYS A 28 9.39 6.60 -4.63
C LYS A 28 10.52 5.99 -5.44
N LEU A 29 10.20 5.14 -6.42
CA LEU A 29 11.18 4.64 -7.39
C LEU A 29 11.77 5.76 -8.24
N ASP A 30 10.97 6.73 -8.67
CA ASP A 30 11.42 7.86 -9.47
C ASP A 30 12.28 8.83 -8.65
N GLU A 31 11.87 9.13 -7.42
CA GLU A 31 12.57 10.03 -6.49
C GLU A 31 13.96 9.51 -6.10
N HIS A 32 14.07 8.20 -5.88
CA HIS A 32 15.27 7.61 -5.28
C HIS A 32 16.02 6.64 -6.21
N GLY A 33 15.49 6.39 -7.40
CA GLY A 33 16.03 5.43 -8.38
C GLY A 33 15.65 3.98 -8.07
N SER A 34 15.97 3.08 -9.00
CA SER A 34 15.68 1.64 -8.88
C SER A 34 16.59 0.89 -7.87
N GLY A 35 17.44 1.61 -7.14
CA GLY A 35 18.37 1.02 -6.18
C GLY A 35 17.70 0.80 -4.82
N LYS A 36 17.85 -0.39 -4.24
CA LYS A 36 17.14 -0.81 -3.01
C LYS A 36 17.42 0.06 -1.77
N ASN A 37 18.46 0.91 -1.80
CA ASN A 37 18.92 1.70 -0.66
C ASN A 37 17.87 2.66 -0.08
N TRP A 38 16.83 3.03 -0.84
CA TRP A 38 15.78 3.93 -0.37
C TRP A 38 14.59 3.23 0.28
N LEU A 39 14.40 1.93 0.00
CA LEU A 39 13.41 1.13 0.70
C LEU A 39 13.76 1.05 2.19
N GLY A 40 15.04 1.24 2.53
CA GLY A 40 15.55 1.03 3.88
C GLY A 40 15.56 -0.46 4.24
N ASP A 41 16.23 -0.78 5.34
CA ASP A 41 16.53 -2.19 5.67
C ASP A 41 15.59 -2.75 6.74
N ASN A 42 14.56 -1.98 7.16
CA ASN A 42 13.71 -2.35 8.28
C ASN A 42 12.25 -2.58 7.83
N PRO A 43 11.86 -3.84 7.55
CA PRO A 43 10.48 -4.15 7.19
C PRO A 43 9.50 -3.86 8.35
N ALA A 44 9.95 -3.89 9.60
CA ALA A 44 9.08 -3.57 10.75
C ALA A 44 8.66 -2.10 10.76
N TRP A 45 9.55 -1.17 10.36
CA TRP A 45 9.19 0.24 10.28
C TRP A 45 8.07 0.50 9.26
N HIS A 46 8.11 -0.16 8.10
CA HIS A 46 7.04 -0.05 7.11
C HIS A 46 5.73 -0.69 7.58
N ALA A 47 5.79 -1.80 8.31
CA ALA A 47 4.61 -2.42 8.91
C ALA A 47 3.95 -1.50 9.95
N ASP A 48 4.75 -0.85 10.80
CA ASP A 48 4.27 0.12 11.78
C ASP A 48 3.63 1.35 11.11
N ASP A 49 4.27 1.94 10.09
CA ASP A 49 3.68 3.07 9.35
C ASP A 49 2.42 2.65 8.58
N ALA A 50 2.34 1.42 8.06
CA ALA A 50 1.10 0.91 7.47
C ALA A 50 -0.06 0.92 8.48
N ALA A 51 0.19 0.49 9.72
CA ALA A 51 -0.81 0.54 10.78
C ALA A 51 -1.20 1.98 11.16
N GLU A 52 -0.24 2.90 11.19
CA GLU A 52 -0.52 4.33 11.40
C GLU A 52 -1.44 4.88 10.30
N LYS A 53 -1.17 4.58 9.02
CA LYS A 53 -2.02 5.03 7.90
C LYS A 53 -3.43 4.44 7.98
N LEU A 54 -3.61 3.21 8.49
CA LEU A 54 -4.94 2.64 8.73
C LEU A 54 -5.70 3.39 9.84
N ASN A 55 -5.02 3.80 10.91
CA ASN A 55 -5.63 4.63 11.95
C ASN A 55 -6.05 5.99 11.39
N GLU A 56 -5.18 6.64 10.60
CA GLU A 56 -5.52 7.90 9.92
C GLU A 56 -6.72 7.74 8.96
N ALA A 57 -6.85 6.58 8.30
CA ALA A 57 -8.01 6.29 7.46
C ALA A 57 -9.30 6.16 8.28
N ALA A 58 -9.24 5.49 9.44
CA ALA A 58 -10.36 5.37 10.36
C ALA A 58 -10.80 6.74 10.88
N ASP A 59 -9.86 7.58 11.35
CA ASP A 59 -10.15 8.94 11.81
C ASP A 59 -10.80 9.78 10.69
N ALA A 60 -10.31 9.66 9.45
CA ALA A 60 -10.90 10.34 8.30
C ALA A 60 -12.33 9.87 8.02
N LEU A 61 -12.64 8.58 8.18
CA LEU A 61 -14.01 8.07 8.03
C LEU A 61 -14.93 8.59 9.14
N GLU A 62 -14.48 8.60 10.39
CA GLU A 62 -15.24 9.15 11.52
C GLU A 62 -15.56 10.64 11.31
N ALA A 63 -14.63 11.39 10.71
CA ALA A 63 -14.83 12.79 10.33
C ALA A 63 -15.65 13.00 9.04
N GLY A 64 -16.08 11.93 8.35
CA GLY A 64 -16.83 12.02 7.08
C GLY A 64 -15.98 12.36 5.85
N HIS A 65 -14.65 12.32 5.97
CA HIS A 65 -13.69 12.61 4.90
C HIS A 65 -13.36 11.37 4.08
N THR A 66 -14.34 10.80 3.37
CA THR A 66 -14.19 9.52 2.63
C THR A 66 -13.05 9.54 1.61
N LYS A 67 -12.84 10.63 0.87
CA LYS A 67 -11.74 10.72 -0.11
C LYS A 67 -10.37 10.61 0.56
N THR A 68 -10.21 11.27 1.71
CA THR A 68 -8.96 11.20 2.49
C THR A 68 -8.74 9.79 3.00
N ALA A 69 -9.78 9.10 3.48
CA ALA A 69 -9.67 7.73 3.92
C ALA A 69 -9.19 6.79 2.80
N VAL A 70 -9.70 6.94 1.57
CA VAL A 70 -9.26 6.14 0.40
C VAL A 70 -7.77 6.35 0.12
N VAL A 71 -7.29 7.59 0.15
CA VAL A 71 -5.85 7.91 0.01
C VAL A 71 -5.04 7.21 1.10
N ARG A 72 -5.51 7.25 2.36
CA ARG A 72 -4.81 6.59 3.48
C ARG A 72 -4.80 5.07 3.39
N PHE A 73 -5.86 4.46 2.86
CA PHE A 73 -5.84 3.02 2.54
C PHE A 73 -4.78 2.69 1.47
N GLY A 74 -4.65 3.52 0.44
CA GLY A 74 -3.61 3.35 -0.57
C GLY A 74 -2.19 3.53 0.00
N ASP A 75 -1.98 4.53 0.85
CA ASP A 75 -0.71 4.73 1.56
C ASP A 75 -0.35 3.50 2.41
N ALA A 76 -1.31 2.95 3.17
CA ALA A 76 -1.10 1.75 3.96
C ALA A 76 -0.73 0.53 3.09
N LEU A 77 -1.43 0.34 1.97
CA LEU A 77 -1.14 -0.74 1.02
C LEU A 77 0.26 -0.62 0.42
N ASN A 78 0.67 0.60 0.07
CA ASN A 78 2.03 0.87 -0.40
C ASN A 78 3.09 0.49 0.65
N ARG A 79 2.88 0.84 1.92
CA ARG A 79 3.79 0.46 3.01
C ARG A 79 3.87 -1.05 3.21
N MET A 80 2.74 -1.75 3.15
CA MET A 80 2.73 -3.21 3.22
C MET A 80 3.50 -3.84 2.06
N ALA A 81 3.38 -3.30 0.85
CA ALA A 81 4.14 -3.76 -0.30
C ALA A 81 5.66 -3.57 -0.10
N MET A 82 6.10 -2.41 0.41
CA MET A 82 7.51 -2.17 0.72
C MET A 82 8.05 -3.08 1.83
N ALA A 83 7.29 -3.29 2.91
CA ALA A 83 7.65 -4.22 3.97
C ALA A 83 7.85 -5.64 3.42
N THR A 84 6.94 -6.08 2.54
CA THR A 84 6.98 -7.40 1.92
C THR A 84 8.20 -7.55 1.01
N GLU A 85 8.50 -6.56 0.18
CA GLU A 85 9.68 -6.55 -0.69
C GLU A 85 10.96 -6.71 0.16
N ILE A 86 11.14 -5.90 1.20
CA ILE A 86 12.34 -5.95 2.06
C ILE A 86 12.43 -7.29 2.80
N ALA A 87 11.33 -7.77 3.37
CA ALA A 87 11.31 -9.05 4.09
C ALA A 87 11.64 -10.23 3.15
N THR A 88 11.13 -10.20 1.92
CA THR A 88 11.41 -11.23 0.91
C THR A 88 12.89 -11.23 0.49
N LEU A 89 13.51 -10.05 0.42
CA LEU A 89 14.95 -9.96 0.18
C LEU A 89 15.77 -10.57 1.31
N GLY A 90 15.38 -10.33 2.57
CA GLY A 90 16.02 -10.97 3.72
C GLY A 90 15.88 -12.51 3.71
N LEU A 91 14.77 -13.05 3.21
CA LEU A 91 14.58 -14.50 3.06
C LEU A 91 15.50 -15.11 2.00
N ILE A 92 15.90 -14.36 0.97
CA ILE A 92 16.79 -14.85 -0.10
C ILE A 92 18.25 -14.88 0.37
N ASP A 93 18.64 -14.00 1.30
CA ASP A 93 20.01 -13.93 1.82
C ASP A 93 20.31 -14.95 2.95
N ASP A 94 19.27 -15.59 3.52
CA ASP A 94 19.37 -16.61 4.58
C ASP A 94 19.43 -18.07 4.05
N GLU A 95 19.38 -18.29 2.72
CA GLU A 95 19.56 -19.61 2.05
C GLU A 95 21.01 -19.85 1.56
#